data_AF-A0A0Q1HDD9-F1
#
_entry.id   AF-A0A0Q1HDD9-F1
#
_cell.length_a   1.000
_cell.length_b   1.000
_cell.length_c   1.000
_cell.angle_alpha   90.00
_cell.angle_beta   90.00
_cell.angle_gamma   90.00
#
_symmetry.space_group_name_H-M   'P 1'
#
loop_
_entity.id
_entity.type
_entity.pdbx_description
1 polymer ?
#
loop_
_entity_poly.entity_id
_entity_poly.type
_entity_poly.pdbx_seq_one_letter_code
_entity_poly.pdbx_strand_id
1 'polypeptide(L)'
;MHPLLRLKTYYLIFFFYRIILLVSSIIAIILFYARAPFSSVMGFKLLMLGLIFIILQETKYRQELTFYQNFGISKTMLFLISFIFDVITTLIIYLTFFLFDS
;
A
#
# COMPACT_ATOMS: atom_id res chain seq x y z
N MET A 1 -16.53 5.05 -21.55
CA MET A 1 -16.38 4.93 -20.08
C MET A 1 -14.95 4.51 -19.78
N HIS A 2 -14.15 5.37 -19.15
CA HIS A 2 -12.74 5.07 -18.86
C HIS A 2 -12.62 3.84 -17.94
N PRO A 3 -11.74 2.86 -18.25
CA PRO A 3 -11.57 1.64 -17.44
C PRO A 3 -11.12 1.91 -15.98
N LEU A 4 -10.64 3.13 -15.71
CA LEU A 4 -10.17 3.61 -14.41
C LEU A 4 -11.28 3.73 -13.34
N LEU A 5 -12.55 3.86 -13.74
CA LEU A 5 -13.67 4.08 -12.80
C LEU A 5 -14.49 2.82 -12.50
N ARG A 6 -14.03 1.63 -12.94
CA ARG A 6 -14.72 0.39 -12.57
C ARG A 6 -14.38 0.02 -11.14
N LEU A 7 -15.38 -0.07 -10.28
CA LEU A 7 -15.25 -0.47 -8.87
C LEU A 7 -14.52 -1.82 -8.70
N LYS A 8 -14.70 -2.74 -9.66
CA LYS A 8 -13.97 -4.01 -9.74
C LYS A 8 -12.45 -3.84 -9.80
N THR A 9 -11.97 -2.79 -10.45
CA THR A 9 -10.54 -2.48 -10.59
C THR A 9 -9.92 -2.16 -9.23
N TYR A 10 -10.59 -1.32 -8.43
CA TYR A 10 -10.16 -0.99 -7.06
C TYR A 10 -10.21 -2.20 -6.13
N TYR A 11 -11.23 -3.04 -6.27
CA TYR A 11 -11.34 -4.28 -5.49
C TYR A 11 -10.19 -5.25 -5.77
N LEU A 12 -9.81 -5.43 -7.04
CA LEU A 12 -8.67 -6.27 -7.44
C LEU A 12 -7.35 -5.73 -6.87
N ILE A 13 -7.12 -4.42 -6.97
CA ILE A 13 -5.91 -3.78 -6.44
C ILE A 13 -5.84 -3.93 -4.93
N PHE A 14 -6.98 -3.75 -4.24
CA PHE A 14 -7.06 -3.94 -2.80
C PHE A 14 -6.74 -5.39 -2.40
N PHE A 15 -7.24 -6.38 -3.14
CA PHE A 15 -6.98 -7.79 -2.84
C PHE A 15 -5.50 -8.14 -2.96
N PHE A 16 -4.83 -7.66 -4.02
CA PHE A 16 -3.39 -7.80 -4.20
C PHE A 16 -2.60 -7.14 -3.06
N TYR A 17 -3.00 -5.92 -2.69
CA TYR A 17 -2.28 -5.12 -1.73
C TYR A 17 -2.59 -5.48 -0.26
N ARG A 18 -3.64 -6.24 0.01
CA ARG A 18 -4.16 -6.51 1.36
C ARG A 18 -3.10 -7.01 2.34
N ILE A 19 -2.29 -7.99 1.92
CA ILE A 19 -1.25 -8.57 2.79
C ILE A 19 -0.17 -7.53 3.10
N ILE A 20 0.25 -6.77 2.08
CA ILE A 20 1.27 -5.72 2.22
C ILE A 20 0.76 -4.63 3.15
N LEU A 21 -0.48 -4.18 2.96
CA LEU A 21 -1.16 -3.17 3.76
C LEU A 21 -1.26 -3.60 5.23
N LEU A 22 -1.59 -4.87 5.48
CA LEU A 22 -1.69 -5.42 6.83
C LEU A 22 -0.31 -5.42 7.51
N VAL A 23 0.73 -5.91 6.82
CA VAL A 23 2.10 -5.90 7.36
C VAL A 23 2.60 -4.47 7.62
N SER A 24 2.38 -3.55 6.67
CA SER A 24 2.75 -2.14 6.83
C SER A 24 2.02 -1.48 8.00
N SER A 25 0.76 -1.83 8.23
CA SER A 25 -0.07 -1.29 9.32
C SER A 25 0.41 -1.78 10.67
N ILE A 26 0.74 -3.07 10.81
CA ILE A 26 1.34 -3.61 12.04
C ILE A 26 2.65 -2.91 12.37
N ILE A 27 3.52 -2.72 11.37
CA ILE A 27 4.80 -2.02 11.56
C ILE A 27 4.57 -0.57 12.00
N ALA A 28 3.61 0.14 11.40
CA ALA A 28 3.23 1.48 11.83
C ALA A 28 2.79 1.51 13.30
N ILE A 29 1.92 0.58 13.72
CA ILE A 29 1.46 0.50 15.11
C ILE A 29 2.64 0.30 16.06
N ILE A 30 3.56 -0.61 15.74
CA ILE A 30 4.76 -0.87 16.56
C ILE A 30 5.65 0.38 16.64
N LEU A 31 5.89 1.05 15.51
CA LEU A 31 6.73 2.24 15.46
C LEU A 31 6.11 3.44 16.20
N PHE A 32 4.80 3.65 16.06
CA PHE A 32 4.10 4.70 16.81
C PHE A 32 4.03 4.40 18.30
N TYR A 33 3.86 3.12 18.68
CA TYR A 33 3.99 2.69 20.07
C TYR A 33 5.39 2.98 20.64
N ALA A 34 6.44 2.84 19.83
CA ALA A 34 7.81 3.23 20.16
C ALA A 34 8.07 4.75 20.08
N ARG A 35 7.02 5.58 19.90
CA ARG A 35 7.09 7.04 19.76
C ARG A 35 7.98 7.53 18.61
N ALA A 36 8.10 6.73 17.54
CA ALA A 36 8.80 7.16 16.34
C ALA A 36 8.06 8.34 15.68
N PRO A 37 8.78 9.35 15.15
CA PRO A 37 8.15 10.46 14.46
C PRO A 37 7.49 9.98 13.16
N PHE A 38 6.38 10.63 12.79
CA PHE A 38 5.62 10.30 11.58
C PHE A 38 6.48 10.23 10.31
N SER A 39 7.45 11.14 10.17
CA SER A 39 8.40 11.15 9.06
C SER A 39 9.25 9.87 8.96
N SER A 40 9.68 9.32 10.09
CA SER A 40 10.46 8.07 10.15
C SER A 40 9.60 6.86 9.78
N VAL A 41 8.36 6.81 10.27
CA VAL A 41 7.41 5.74 9.95
C VAL A 41 7.12 5.74 8.45
N MET A 42 6.91 6.93 7.87
CA MET A 42 6.60 7.07 6.46
C MET A 42 7.81 6.77 5.56
N GLY A 43 9.02 7.15 5.99
CA GLY A 43 10.27 6.79 5.31
C GLY A 43 10.48 5.27 5.26
N PHE A 44 10.26 4.58 6.38
CA PHE A 44 10.36 3.12 6.43
C PHE A 44 9.34 2.44 5.51
N LYS A 45 8.10 2.94 5.50
CA LYS A 45 7.04 2.42 4.62
C LYS A 45 7.34 2.64 3.14
N LEU A 46 7.87 3.80 2.78
CA LEU A 46 8.31 4.08 1.41
C LEU A 46 9.40 3.11 0.95
N LEU A 47 10.39 2.83 1.81
CA LEU A 47 11.42 1.84 1.52
C LEU A 47 10.82 0.44 1.34
N MET A 48 9.91 0.04 2.21
CA MET A 48 9.27 -1.27 2.14
C MET A 48 8.44 -1.43 0.86
N LEU A 49 7.68 -0.40 0.49
CA LEU A 49 6.91 -0.38 -0.76
C LEU A 49 7.82 -0.38 -1.99
N GLY A 50 8.93 0.34 -1.96
CA GLY A 50 9.94 0.34 -3.02
C GLY A 50 10.55 -1.05 -3.23
N LEU A 51 10.91 -1.74 -2.14
CA LEU A 51 11.43 -3.11 -2.20
C LEU A 51 10.40 -4.08 -2.78
N ILE A 52 9.15 -3.98 -2.34
CA ILE A 52 8.06 -4.80 -2.86
C ILE A 52 7.85 -4.51 -4.35
N PHE A 53 7.92 -3.25 -4.78
CA PHE A 53 7.81 -2.87 -6.19
C PHE A 53 8.91 -3.53 -7.04
N ILE A 54 10.14 -3.63 -6.52
CA ILE A 54 11.24 -4.32 -7.20
C ILE A 54 10.99 -5.83 -7.27
N ILE A 55 10.60 -6.47 -6.16
CA ILE A 55 10.30 -7.91 -6.11
C ILE A 55 9.16 -8.27 -7.07
N LEU A 56 8.15 -7.42 -7.19
CA LEU A 56 7.02 -7.61 -8.11
C LEU A 56 7.40 -7.52 -9.60
N GLN A 57 8.59 -7.00 -9.93
CA GLN A 57 9.12 -7.06 -11.28
C GLN A 57 9.74 -8.42 -11.62
N GLU A 58 10.05 -9.26 -10.62
CA GLU A 58 10.58 -10.59 -10.86
C GLU A 58 9.55 -11.49 -11.57
N THR A 59 10.08 -12.41 -12.39
CA THR A 59 9.33 -13.30 -13.27
C THR A 59 8.27 -14.14 -12.56
N LYS A 60 8.44 -14.39 -11.25
CA LYS A 60 7.50 -15.18 -10.44
C LYS A 60 6.12 -14.53 -10.30
N TYR A 61 6.04 -13.20 -10.30
CA TYR A 61 4.79 -12.43 -10.21
C TYR A 61 4.27 -11.96 -11.57
N ARG A 62 4.96 -12.34 -12.66
CA ARG A 62 4.64 -11.88 -14.01
C ARG A 62 3.26 -12.33 -14.47
N GLN A 63 2.81 -13.53 -14.05
CA GLN A 63 1.48 -14.07 -14.37
C GLN A 63 0.35 -13.26 -13.72
N GLU A 64 0.49 -12.95 -12.43
CA GLU A 64 -0.46 -12.07 -11.72
C GLU A 64 -0.45 -10.66 -12.33
N LEU A 65 0.73 -10.10 -12.61
CA LEU A 65 0.83 -8.80 -13.27
C LEU A 65 0.18 -8.79 -14.66
N THR A 66 0.33 -9.85 -15.46
CA THR A 66 -0.36 -9.97 -16.75
C THR A 66 -1.88 -10.06 -16.59
N PHE A 67 -2.36 -10.70 -15.52
CA PHE A 67 -3.80 -10.69 -15.20
C PHE A 67 -4.30 -9.27 -14.95
N TYR A 68 -3.62 -8.47 -14.11
CA TYR A 68 -3.99 -7.06 -13.88
C TYR A 68 -3.86 -6.19 -15.14
N GLN A 69 -2.85 -6.45 -15.99
CA GLN A 69 -2.69 -5.76 -17.27
C GLN A 69 -3.82 -6.09 -18.25
N ASN A 70 -4.33 -7.32 -18.27
CA ASN A 70 -5.50 -7.71 -19.07
C ASN A 70 -6.79 -6.99 -18.64
N PHE A 71 -6.86 -6.51 -17.40
CA PHE A 71 -7.93 -5.63 -16.91
C PHE A 71 -7.67 -4.13 -17.19
N GLY A 72 -6.60 -3.79 -17.91
CA GLY A 72 -6.23 -2.41 -18.25
C GLY A 72 -5.54 -1.65 -17.10
N ILE A 73 -5.04 -2.36 -16.09
CA ILE A 73 -4.35 -1.75 -14.95
C ILE A 73 -2.85 -1.76 -15.22
N SER A 74 -2.24 -0.58 -15.30
CA SER A 74 -0.79 -0.48 -15.42
C SER A 74 -0.11 -0.80 -14.08
N LYS A 75 1.13 -1.31 -14.15
CA LYS A 75 1.94 -1.61 -12.95
C LYS A 75 2.13 -0.37 -12.06
N THR A 76 2.34 0.78 -12.70
CA THR A 76 2.51 2.07 -12.03
C THR A 76 1.23 2.54 -11.36
N MET A 77 0.08 2.33 -11.99
CA MET A 77 -1.22 2.67 -11.41
C MET A 77 -1.55 1.78 -10.21
N LEU A 78 -1.25 0.48 -10.31
CA LEU A 78 -1.41 -0.47 -9.22
C LEU A 78 -0.59 -0.03 -7.99
N PHE A 79 0.67 0.36 -8.22
CA PHE A 79 1.54 0.90 -7.17
C PHE A 79 1.05 2.23 -6.59
N LEU A 80 0.64 3.19 -7.43
CA LEU A 80 0.14 4.49 -6.96
C LEU A 80 -1.10 4.35 -6.09
N ILE A 81 -2.06 3.52 -6.50
CA ILE A 81 -3.29 3.29 -5.73
C ILE A 81 -2.96 2.61 -4.40
N SER A 82 -2.09 1.59 -4.42
CA SER A 82 -1.59 0.95 -3.21
C SER A 82 -0.92 1.94 -2.25
N PHE A 83 -0.07 2.83 -2.77
CA PHE A 83 0.59 3.86 -1.97
C PHE A 83 -0.42 4.83 -1.34
N ILE A 84 -1.42 5.28 -2.10
CA ILE A 84 -2.48 6.16 -1.58
C ILE A 84 -3.24 5.47 -0.44
N PHE A 85 -3.62 4.20 -0.60
CA PHE A 85 -4.27 3.44 0.47
C PHE A 85 -3.38 3.34 1.71
N ASP A 86 -2.08 3.06 1.54
CA ASP A 86 -1.15 2.97 2.66
C ASP A 86 -1.00 4.28 3.44
N VAL A 87 -0.91 5.40 2.71
CA VAL A 87 -0.86 6.76 3.30
C VAL A 87 -2.11 7.03 4.12
N ILE A 88 -3.29 6.76 3.55
CA ILE A 88 -4.57 6.97 4.24
C ILE A 88 -4.62 6.12 5.51
N THR A 89 -4.27 4.83 5.44
CA THR A 89 -4.28 3.95 6.61
C THR A 89 -3.28 4.40 7.67
N THR A 90 -2.09 4.86 7.27
CA THR A 90 -1.07 5.38 8.20
C THR A 90 -1.54 6.65 8.89
N LEU A 91 -2.18 7.55 8.15
CA LEU A 91 -2.75 8.78 8.67
C LEU A 91 -3.85 8.49 9.70
N ILE A 92 -4.72 7.52 9.40
CA ILE A 92 -5.75 7.06 10.36
C ILE A 92 -5.07 6.53 11.64
N ILE A 93 -4.09 5.64 11.54
CA ILE A 93 -3.37 5.09 12.70
C ILE A 93 -2.72 6.21 13.51
N TYR A 94 -2.04 7.14 12.86
CA TYR A 94 -1.40 8.28 13.51
C TYR A 94 -2.40 9.14 14.28
N LEU A 95 -3.55 9.48 13.66
CA LEU A 95 -4.61 10.24 14.32
C LEU A 95 -5.15 9.50 15.54
N THR A 96 -5.33 8.18 15.46
CA THR A 96 -5.77 7.38 16.61
C THR A 96 -4.75 7.47 17.75
N PHE A 97 -3.46 7.25 17.49
CA PHE A 97 -2.44 7.36 18.54
C PHE A 97 -2.34 8.77 19.12
N PHE A 98 -2.38 9.80 18.29
CA PHE A 98 -2.34 11.19 18.75
C PHE A 98 -3.55 11.56 19.62
N LEU A 99 -4.76 11.14 19.23
CA LEU A 99 -5.99 11.39 20.00
C LEU A 99 -6.03 10.63 21.33
N PHE A 100 -5.43 9.45 21.42
CA PHE A 100 -5.40 8.65 22.64
C PHE A 100 -4.29 9.06 23.63
N ASP A 101 -3.21 9.68 23.16
CA ASP A 101 -2.12 10.22 24.00
C ASP A 101 -2.35 11.70 24.44
N SER A 102 -3.47 12.33 24.01
CA SER A 102 -3.89 13.71 24.38
C SER A 102 -4.82 13.72 25.59
#